data_AF-W7YWP8-F1
#
_entry.id   AF-W7YWP8-F1
#
_cell.length_a   1.000
_cell.length_b   1.000
_cell.length_c   1.000
_cell.angle_alpha   90.00
_cell.angle_beta   90.00
_cell.angle_gamma   90.00
#
_symmetry.space_group_name_H-M   'P 1'
#
loop_
_entity.id
_entity.type
_entity.pdbx_description
1 polymer ?
#
loop_
_entity_poly.entity_id
_entity_poly.type
_entity_poly.pdbx_seq_one_letter_code
_entity_poly.pdbx_strand_id
1 'polypeptide(L)'
;MGQLKPISKADKRMSDFSITIDKSDRICLNANLRKELGLIDKVSMYLFYDEDGRRIGISKQCEDESILPFTFDSRGYTSARGFLSWCEYDTTDGAIRLIFDGMESDTYVFRETGRLHNAFKQAKNGDLERC
;
A
#
# COMPACT_ATOMS: atom_id res chain seq x y z
N MET A 1 31.52 6.29 -7.07
CA MET A 1 30.49 5.57 -7.85
C MET A 1 29.15 6.27 -7.63
N GLY A 2 28.43 6.63 -8.69
CA GLY A 2 27.21 7.44 -8.61
C GLY A 2 26.08 6.75 -7.83
N GLN A 3 25.17 7.55 -7.26
CA GLN A 3 24.03 7.09 -6.43
C GLN A 3 22.98 6.25 -7.18
N LEU A 4 23.19 6.00 -8.47
CA LEU A 4 22.25 5.28 -9.32
C LEU A 4 22.43 3.78 -9.08
N LYS A 5 21.35 3.12 -8.64
CA LYS A 5 21.28 1.66 -8.57
C LYS A 5 20.78 1.13 -9.92
N PRO A 6 21.36 0.04 -10.45
CA PRO A 6 20.78 -0.64 -11.61
C PRO A 6 19.40 -1.17 -11.25
N ILE A 7 18.40 -0.91 -12.10
CA ILE A 7 17.04 -1.43 -11.95
C ILE A 7 16.75 -2.35 -13.14
N SER A 8 16.18 -3.52 -12.86
CA SER A 8 15.76 -4.47 -13.89
C SER A 8 14.34 -4.19 -14.35
N LYS A 9 14.05 -4.36 -15.64
CA LYS A 9 12.67 -4.35 -16.16
C LYS A 9 11.80 -5.45 -15.55
N ALA A 10 12.40 -6.52 -15.03
CA ALA A 10 11.70 -7.60 -14.34
C ALA A 10 11.35 -7.26 -12.88
N ASP A 11 11.79 -6.12 -12.36
CA ASP A 11 11.42 -5.67 -11.01
C ASP A 11 9.92 -5.39 -10.95
N LYS A 12 9.20 -5.99 -9.98
CA LYS A 12 7.76 -5.76 -9.78
C LYS A 12 7.42 -4.30 -9.49
N ARG A 13 8.39 -3.48 -9.06
CA ARG A 13 8.24 -2.03 -8.96
C ARG A 13 8.01 -1.34 -10.31
N MET A 14 8.35 -2.01 -11.42
CA MET A 14 8.02 -1.58 -12.78
C MET A 14 6.65 -2.08 -13.27
N SER A 15 5.92 -2.88 -12.48
CA SER A 15 4.60 -3.44 -12.86
C SER A 15 3.46 -2.41 -12.82
N ASP A 16 3.76 -1.16 -12.45
CA ASP A 16 2.79 -0.07 -12.28
C ASP A 16 1.62 -0.51 -11.39
N PHE A 17 1.90 -1.26 -10.31
CA PHE A 17 0.90 -1.62 -9.34
C PHE A 17 0.55 -0.41 -8.47
N SER A 18 -0.74 -0.17 -8.29
CA SER A 18 -1.22 0.90 -7.42
C SER A 18 -2.60 0.57 -6.90
N ILE A 19 -2.90 1.12 -5.73
CA ILE A 19 -4.25 1.17 -5.19
C ILE A 19 -4.69 2.62 -5.08
N THR A 20 -5.99 2.84 -5.16
CA THR A 20 -6.60 4.16 -4.97
C THR A 20 -7.63 4.07 -3.86
N ILE A 21 -7.56 4.97 -2.90
CA ILE A 21 -8.63 5.22 -1.94
C ILE A 21 -9.52 6.29 -2.56
N ASP A 22 -10.76 5.94 -2.91
CA ASP A 22 -11.68 6.89 -3.52
C ASP A 22 -12.47 7.70 -2.49
N LYS A 23 -13.19 8.74 -2.95
CA LYS A 23 -14.03 9.61 -2.09
C LYS A 23 -15.21 8.90 -1.41
N SER A 24 -15.42 7.62 -1.70
CA SER A 24 -16.46 6.79 -1.07
C SER A 24 -15.87 5.84 -0.04
N ASP A 25 -14.61 6.05 0.37
CA ASP A 25 -13.84 5.21 1.29
C ASP A 25 -13.72 3.75 0.80
N ARG A 26 -13.53 3.59 -0.51
CA ARG A 26 -13.25 2.28 -1.12
C ARG A 26 -11.80 2.20 -1.52
N ILE A 27 -11.22 1.02 -1.31
CA ILE A 27 -9.93 0.67 -1.90
C ILE A 27 -10.19 0.06 -3.29
N CYS A 28 -9.54 0.65 -4.29
CA CYS A 28 -9.67 0.30 -5.69
C CYS A 28 -8.33 -0.20 -6.23
N LEU A 29 -8.29 -1.46 -6.68
CA LEU A 29 -7.11 -2.07 -7.28
C LEU A 29 -7.00 -1.68 -8.76
N ASN A 30 -5.82 -1.26 -9.20
CA ASN A 30 -5.63 -0.99 -10.63
C ASN A 30 -5.65 -2.28 -11.47
N ALA A 31 -5.77 -2.14 -12.80
CA ALA A 31 -5.94 -3.27 -13.70
C ALA A 31 -4.78 -4.30 -13.64
N ASN A 32 -3.54 -3.84 -13.47
CA ASN A 32 -2.39 -4.73 -13.42
C ASN A 32 -2.37 -5.54 -12.12
N LEU A 33 -2.65 -4.90 -10.98
CA LEU A 33 -2.72 -5.58 -9.69
C LEU A 33 -3.87 -6.58 -9.64
N ARG A 34 -5.03 -6.26 -10.25
CA ARG A 34 -6.15 -7.22 -10.36
C ARG A 34 -5.76 -8.49 -11.12
N LYS A 35 -5.01 -8.35 -12.21
CA LYS A 35 -4.51 -9.49 -12.99
C LYS A 35 -3.50 -10.32 -12.20
N GLU A 36 -2.55 -9.65 -11.54
CA GLU A 36 -1.55 -10.30 -10.69
C GLU A 36 -2.21 -11.11 -9.56
N LEU A 37 -3.23 -10.53 -8.93
CA LEU A 37 -3.99 -11.19 -7.86
C LEU A 37 -5.03 -12.19 -8.40
N GLY A 38 -5.21 -12.30 -9.73
CA GLY A 38 -6.16 -13.23 -10.33
C GLY A 38 -7.62 -12.95 -9.97
N LEU A 39 -8.01 -11.67 -9.88
CA LEU A 39 -9.40 -11.28 -9.64
C LEU A 39 -10.24 -11.55 -10.90
N ILE A 40 -10.97 -12.66 -10.89
CA ILE A 40 -11.98 -13.02 -11.90
C ILE A 40 -13.37 -12.65 -11.38
N ASP A 41 -13.65 -12.99 -10.12
CA ASP A 41 -14.91 -12.73 -9.41
C ASP A 41 -14.64 -12.04 -8.07
N LYS A 42 -15.51 -12.27 -7.08
CA LYS A 42 -15.30 -11.80 -5.71
C LYS A 42 -14.15 -12.56 -5.05
N VAL A 43 -13.18 -11.82 -4.52
CA VAL A 43 -12.03 -12.39 -3.83
C VAL A 43 -11.91 -11.78 -2.45
N SER A 44 -11.73 -12.63 -1.44
CA SER A 44 -11.46 -12.19 -0.07
C SER A 44 -9.95 -12.00 0.11
N MET A 45 -9.56 -10.83 0.59
CA MET A 45 -8.16 -10.46 0.84
C MET A 45 -8.05 -9.73 2.16
N TYR A 46 -6.91 -9.87 2.81
CA TYR A 46 -6.59 -9.22 4.07
C TYR A 46 -5.91 -7.87 3.80
N LEU A 47 -6.27 -6.89 4.61
CA LEU A 47 -5.65 -5.58 4.63
C LEU A 47 -4.79 -5.46 5.88
N PHE A 48 -3.58 -4.95 5.69
CA PHE A 48 -2.62 -4.67 6.76
C PHE A 48 -2.30 -3.18 6.74
N TYR A 49 -1.92 -2.64 7.88
CA TYR A 49 -1.45 -1.28 7.99
C TYR A 49 -0.16 -1.24 8.79
N ASP A 50 0.83 -0.54 8.24
CA ASP A 50 2.06 -0.18 8.92
C ASP A 50 1.95 1.29 9.33
N GLU A 51 1.81 1.53 10.64
CA GLU A 51 1.66 2.87 11.22
C GLU A 51 2.92 3.71 11.04
N ASP A 52 4.11 3.12 11.15
CA ASP A 52 5.40 3.84 11.07
C ASP A 52 5.64 4.37 9.65
N GLY A 53 5.39 3.52 8.65
CA GLY A 53 5.56 3.87 7.25
C GLY A 53 4.35 4.51 6.58
N ARG A 54 3.18 4.52 7.25
CA ARG A 54 1.86 4.82 6.66
C ARG A 54 1.62 4.04 5.37
N ARG A 55 1.82 2.72 5.43
CA ARG A 55 1.73 1.80 4.28
C ARG A 55 0.54 0.85 4.45
N ILE A 56 -0.13 0.55 3.35
CA ILE A 56 -1.19 -0.46 3.31
C ILE A 56 -0.62 -1.74 2.69
N GLY A 57 -0.80 -2.86 3.36
CA GLY A 57 -0.52 -4.20 2.84
C GLY A 57 -1.79 -4.88 2.32
N ILE A 58 -1.68 -5.65 1.24
CA ILE A 58 -2.74 -6.52 0.72
C ILE A 58 -2.19 -7.93 0.54
N SER A 59 -2.86 -8.92 1.14
CA SER A 59 -2.51 -10.34 0.98
C SER A 59 -3.74 -11.23 0.83
N LYS A 60 -3.57 -12.41 0.23
CA LYS A 60 -4.60 -13.46 0.19
C LYS A 60 -4.63 -14.31 1.46
N GLN A 61 -3.58 -14.20 2.29
CA GLN A 61 -3.40 -15.02 3.48
C GLN A 61 -3.11 -14.13 4.68
N CYS A 62 -3.56 -14.58 5.84
CA CYS A 62 -3.24 -14.02 7.14
C CYS A 62 -3.00 -15.21 8.07
N GLU A 63 -1.92 -15.17 8.86
CA GLU A 63 -1.62 -16.23 9.83
C GLU A 63 -2.58 -16.18 11.03
N ASP A 64 -3.17 -15.02 11.30
CA ASP A 64 -4.15 -14.82 12.36
C ASP A 64 -5.56 -15.13 11.87
N GLU A 65 -6.10 -16.28 12.28
CA GLU A 65 -7.44 -16.75 11.93
C GLU A 65 -8.57 -15.89 12.52
N SER A 66 -8.29 -15.03 13.51
CA SER A 66 -9.29 -14.14 14.11
C SER A 66 -9.60 -12.91 13.25
N ILE A 67 -8.74 -12.60 12.27
CA ILE A 67 -8.91 -11.45 11.39
C ILE A 67 -9.86 -11.80 10.25
N LEU A 68 -10.85 -10.94 10.03
CA LEU A 68 -11.81 -11.11 8.94
C LEU A 68 -11.28 -10.44 7.66
N PRO A 69 -11.33 -11.12 6.51
CA PRO A 69 -10.89 -10.54 5.24
C PRO A 69 -11.92 -9.54 4.68
N PHE A 70 -11.43 -8.66 3.82
CA PHE A 70 -12.24 -7.76 3.00
C PHE A 70 -12.60 -8.44 1.69
N THR A 71 -13.87 -8.35 1.29
CA THR A 71 -14.31 -8.86 -0.01
C THR A 71 -14.15 -7.79 -1.08
N PHE A 72 -13.30 -8.06 -2.05
CA PHE A 72 -13.17 -7.27 -3.27
C PHE A 72 -14.13 -7.79 -4.34
N ASP A 73 -14.81 -6.90 -5.04
CA ASP A 73 -15.64 -7.27 -6.18
C ASP A 73 -14.79 -7.56 -7.45
N SER A 74 -15.44 -7.96 -8.54
CA SER A 74 -14.77 -8.23 -9.82
C SER A 74 -14.13 -6.98 -10.46
N ARG A 75 -14.52 -5.78 -10.01
CA ARG A 75 -13.87 -4.52 -10.41
C ARG A 75 -12.65 -4.21 -9.56
N GLY A 76 -12.39 -5.01 -8.52
CA GLY A 76 -11.31 -4.82 -7.55
C GLY A 76 -11.62 -3.71 -6.57
N TYR A 77 -12.89 -3.51 -6.23
CA TYR A 77 -13.32 -2.53 -5.23
C TYR A 77 -13.71 -3.24 -3.94
N THR A 78 -13.34 -2.66 -2.81
CA THR A 78 -13.88 -3.06 -1.50
C THR A 78 -14.22 -1.83 -0.68
N SER A 79 -15.30 -1.90 0.10
CA SER A 79 -15.61 -0.89 1.10
C SER A 79 -14.69 -1.09 2.30
N ALA A 80 -13.88 -0.09 2.62
CA ALA A 80 -12.89 -0.18 3.69
C ALA A 80 -13.02 0.99 4.68
N ARG A 81 -14.19 1.64 4.77
CA ARG A 81 -14.40 2.86 5.58
C ARG A 81 -13.85 2.77 7.00
N GLY A 82 -14.20 1.70 7.74
CA GLY A 82 -13.73 1.54 9.13
C GLY A 82 -12.21 1.40 9.21
N PHE A 83 -11.62 0.60 8.33
CA PHE A 83 -10.17 0.42 8.22
C PHE A 83 -9.47 1.73 7.85
N LEU A 84 -9.92 2.41 6.81
CA LEU A 84 -9.35 3.66 6.32
C LEU A 84 -9.46 4.80 7.34
N SER A 85 -10.59 4.88 8.05
CA SER A 85 -10.77 5.83 9.15
C SER A 85 -9.83 5.55 10.31
N TRP A 86 -9.57 4.28 10.63
CA TRP A 86 -8.61 3.90 11.69
C TRP A 86 -7.17 4.20 11.26
N CYS A 87 -6.85 4.05 9.98
CA CYS A 87 -5.55 4.39 9.38
C CYS A 87 -5.36 5.91 9.13
N GLU A 88 -6.34 6.75 9.48
CA GLU A 88 -6.30 8.21 9.28
C GLU A 88 -6.12 8.67 7.82
N TYR A 89 -6.69 7.94 6.86
CA TYR A 89 -6.78 8.41 5.47
C TYR A 89 -7.99 9.34 5.29
N ASP A 90 -7.74 10.58 4.83
CA ASP A 90 -8.78 11.59 4.56
C ASP A 90 -8.94 11.84 3.06
N THR A 91 -10.10 11.48 2.51
CA THR A 91 -10.43 11.62 1.09
C THR A 91 -11.26 12.86 0.75
N THR A 92 -11.45 13.76 1.71
CA THR A 92 -12.25 15.00 1.56
C THR A 92 -11.79 15.81 0.35
N ASP A 93 -10.47 15.99 0.21
CA ASP A 93 -9.88 16.79 -0.87
C ASP A 93 -9.74 16.03 -2.19
N GLY A 94 -9.82 14.70 -2.19
CA GLY A 94 -9.49 13.92 -3.37
C GLY A 94 -9.40 12.42 -3.12
N ALA A 95 -9.38 11.65 -4.21
CA ALA A 95 -8.95 10.27 -4.12
C ALA A 95 -7.44 10.22 -3.86
N ILE A 96 -7.00 9.36 -2.95
CA ILE A 96 -5.59 9.17 -2.61
C ILE A 96 -5.05 8.00 -3.41
N ARG A 97 -3.97 8.20 -4.17
CA ARG A 97 -3.29 7.12 -4.88
C ARG A 97 -2.07 6.66 -4.09
N LEU A 98 -2.00 5.34 -3.86
CA LEU A 98 -0.84 4.70 -3.26
C LEU A 98 -0.14 3.84 -4.31
N ILE A 99 1.18 3.95 -4.35
CA ILE A 99 2.05 3.22 -5.28
C ILE A 99 2.66 2.02 -4.59
N PHE A 100 2.89 0.97 -5.37
CA PHE A 100 3.55 -0.23 -4.90
C PHE A 100 4.98 0.06 -4.44
N ASP A 101 5.28 -0.31 -3.20
CA ASP A 101 6.56 -0.10 -2.55
C ASP A 101 7.42 -1.38 -2.55
N GLY A 102 6.77 -2.54 -2.55
CA GLY A 102 7.44 -3.84 -2.60
C GLY A 102 6.57 -4.98 -2.08
N MET A 103 7.19 -6.15 -1.98
CA MET A 103 6.61 -7.32 -1.31
C MET A 103 7.25 -7.49 0.05
N GLU A 104 6.45 -7.78 1.06
CA GLU A 104 6.91 -8.29 2.36
C GLU A 104 6.26 -9.67 2.56
N SER A 105 7.06 -10.73 2.42
CA SER A 105 6.57 -12.11 2.27
C SER A 105 5.55 -12.19 1.11
N ASP A 106 4.29 -12.57 1.38
CA ASP A 106 3.21 -12.65 0.39
C ASP A 106 2.31 -11.40 0.34
N THR A 107 2.70 -10.33 1.05
CA THR A 107 1.93 -9.09 1.15
C THR A 107 2.44 -8.06 0.17
N TYR A 108 1.54 -7.55 -0.68
CA TYR A 108 1.79 -6.41 -1.55
C TYR A 108 1.67 -5.12 -0.74
N VAL A 109 2.76 -4.35 -0.64
CA VAL A 109 2.81 -3.14 0.17
C VAL A 109 2.69 -1.89 -0.71
N PHE A 110 1.85 -0.96 -0.30
CA PHE A 110 1.55 0.29 -1.00
C PHE A 110 1.76 1.48 -0.07
N ARG A 111 2.32 2.56 -0.59
CA ARG A 111 2.52 3.81 0.14
C ARG A 111 2.02 5.01 -0.63
N GLU A 112 1.66 6.09 0.06
CA GLU A 112 1.25 7.33 -0.58
C GLU A 112 2.33 7.89 -1.52
N THR A 113 1.88 8.53 -2.61
CA THR A 113 2.76 9.27 -3.51
C THR A 113 3.14 10.60 -2.89
N GLY A 114 4.35 10.68 -2.34
CA GLY A 114 4.94 11.89 -1.79
C GLY A 114 6.41 11.64 -1.43
N ARG A 115 7.18 12.71 -1.17
CA ARG A 115 8.49 12.53 -0.50
C ARG A 115 8.20 11.92 0.86
N LEU A 116 8.81 10.76 1.17
CA LEU A 116 8.97 10.31 2.54
C LEU A 116 9.44 11.52 3.34
N HIS A 117 8.65 11.97 4.30
CA HIS A 117 9.11 12.98 5.22
C HIS A 117 10.17 12.29 6.08
N ASN A 118 11.43 12.33 5.62
CA ASN A 118 12.56 11.99 6.46
C ASN A 118 12.53 13.04 7.58
N ALA A 119 11.84 12.72 8.68
CA ALA A 119 11.89 13.51 9.89
C ALA A 119 13.31 13.34 10.45
N PHE A 120 14.24 14.14 9.95
CA PHE A 120 15.54 14.28 10.58
C PHE A 120 15.28 14.88 11.97
N LYS A 121 15.30 14.05 13.01
CA LYS A 121 15.48 14.57 14.37
C LYS A 121 16.87 15.18 14.42
N GLN A 122 16.93 16.50 14.32
CA GLN A 122 18.13 17.26 14.56
C GLN A 122 18.45 17.16 16.06
N ALA A 123 19.35 16.24 16.43
CA ALA A 123 19.96 16.30 17.76
C ALA A 123 20.73 17.62 17.86
N LYS A 124 20.69 18.28 19.02
CA LYS A 124 21.34 19.58 19.28
C LYS A 124 22.86 19.61 19.02
N ASN A 125 23.48 18.46 18.72
CA ASN A 125 24.94 18.28 18.65
C ASN A 125 25.47 17.74 17.30
N GLY A 126 24.76 17.95 16.19
CA GLY A 126 25.41 17.99 14.87
C GLY A 126 25.98 16.70 14.27
N ASP A 127 25.84 15.53 14.90
CA ASP A 127 26.20 14.24 14.27
C ASP A 127 24.96 13.53 13.71
N LEU A 128 25.04 13.19 12.41
CA LEU A 128 24.02 12.46 11.66
C LEU A 128 24.48 11.00 11.50
N GLU A 129 23.93 10.09 12.30
CA GLU A 129 23.97 8.65 12.01
C GLU A 129 22.62 8.19 11.44
N ARG A 130 22.66 7.24 10.50
CA ARG A 130 21.47 6.66 9.88
C ARG A 130 20.81 5.69 10.87
N CYS A 131 19.54 5.93 11.19
CA CYS A 131 18.64 4.87 11.65
C CYS A 131 18.00 4.18 10.44
#